data_AF-A0AB34GQ87-F1
#
_entry.id   AF-A0AB34GQ87-F1
#
_cell.length_a   1.000
_cell.length_b   1.000
_cell.length_c   1.000
_cell.angle_alpha   90.00
_cell.angle_beta   90.00
_cell.angle_gamma   90.00
#
_symmetry.space_group_name_H-M   'P 1'
#
loop_
_entity.id
_entity.type
_entity.pdbx_description
1 polymer ?
#
loop_
_entity_poly.entity_id
_entity_poly.type
_entity_poly.pdbx_seq_one_letter_code
_entity_poly.pdbx_strand_id
1 'polypeptide(L)'
;MEAVLTEELDEEEQLVRRHRKEKKELQAKIQGMKNAVPKNDKKRRKQLTEDVAKLEAEMEQKHKEELEQLKLTSKESKIDSVAVNISNLVLENQPFRISKAQKRRDKKAALEKEREERIAEAEIESLTGARHVESEKLAQILATRQLEIKQIPSDGHCMYRAIEDQLKEQDCSLTVAALRCQTADYMQSHMEDFLPFLTNANTGDMYTSEEFRKYCDDIINTAAWGGQLELRALSHILRTPIEIIQADSPPLVVGEEYPKNPLILVYMRHAYGLGEHYNSVKRLVNTASENCS
;
A
#
# COMPACT_ATOMS: atom_id res chain seq x y z
N MET A 1 19.88 43.89 13.92
CA MET A 1 18.79 43.46 13.01
C MET A 1 18.67 41.95 12.90
N GLU A 2 19.76 41.17 13.04
CA GLU A 2 19.68 39.69 12.96
C GLU A 2 18.97 39.03 14.15
N ALA A 3 19.14 39.50 15.39
CA ALA A 3 18.55 38.86 16.58
C ALA A 3 17.01 38.95 16.67
N VAL A 4 16.40 40.02 16.15
CA VAL A 4 14.93 40.23 16.19
C VAL A 4 14.22 39.37 15.16
N LEU A 5 14.84 39.17 13.98
CA LEU A 5 14.31 38.28 12.95
C LEU A 5 14.36 36.81 13.38
N THR A 6 15.36 36.41 14.18
CA THR A 6 15.46 35.05 14.72
C THR A 6 14.43 34.76 15.81
N GLU A 7 14.04 35.76 16.62
CA GLU A 7 13.00 35.62 17.64
C GLU A 7 11.59 35.60 17.01
N GLU A 8 11.30 36.46 16.01
CA GLU A 8 10.02 36.47 15.29
C GLU A 8 9.73 35.12 14.57
N LEU A 9 10.76 34.48 14.01
CA LEU A 9 10.65 33.17 13.37
C LEU A 9 10.41 32.04 14.38
N ASP A 10 10.96 32.14 15.59
CA ASP A 10 10.76 31.14 16.66
C ASP A 10 9.34 31.21 17.26
N GLU A 11 8.79 32.41 17.45
CA GLU A 11 7.42 32.58 17.94
C GLU A 11 6.35 32.10 16.95
N GLU A 12 6.53 32.37 15.65
CA GLU A 12 5.64 31.86 14.59
C GLU A 12 5.72 30.34 14.50
N GLU A 13 6.92 29.76 14.59
CA GLU A 13 7.10 28.30 14.56
C GLU A 13 6.46 27.63 15.79
N GLN A 14 6.59 28.22 16.97
CA GLN A 14 5.94 27.73 18.19
C GLN A 14 4.41 27.81 18.11
N LEU A 15 3.86 28.88 17.53
CA LEU A 15 2.43 29.03 17.33
C LEU A 15 1.88 27.97 16.34
N VAL A 16 2.57 27.74 15.22
CA VAL A 16 2.20 26.71 14.25
C VAL A 16 2.28 25.30 14.86
N ARG A 17 3.28 25.03 15.70
CA ARG A 17 3.38 23.76 16.45
C ARG A 17 2.20 23.57 17.41
N ARG A 18 1.74 24.65 18.07
CA ARG A 18 0.55 24.63 18.93
C ARG A 18 -0.72 24.35 18.12
N HIS A 19 -0.91 25.03 16.99
CA HIS A 19 -2.04 24.81 16.08
C HIS A 19 -2.11 23.36 15.58
N ARG A 20 -0.96 22.75 15.26
CA ARG A 20 -0.90 21.33 14.88
C ARG A 20 -1.34 20.41 16.01
N LYS A 21 -1.02 20.73 17.27
CA LYS A 21 -1.41 19.95 18.43
C LYS A 21 -2.90 20.06 18.71
N GLU A 22 -3.45 21.28 18.66
CA GLU A 22 -4.88 21.55 18.80
C GLU A 22 -5.73 20.89 17.70
N LYS A 23 -5.23 20.86 16.45
CA LYS A 23 -5.86 20.12 15.35
C LYS A 23 -5.94 18.61 15.62
N LYS A 24 -4.86 18.02 16.13
CA LYS A 24 -4.83 16.59 16.52
C LYS A 24 -5.79 16.30 17.67
N GLU A 25 -5.85 17.17 18.68
CA GLU A 25 -6.78 17.03 19.80
C GLU A 25 -8.24 17.17 19.36
N LEU A 26 -8.55 18.08 18.43
CA LEU A 26 -9.90 18.21 17.88
C LEU A 26 -10.30 16.95 17.10
N GLN A 27 -9.41 16.39 16.28
CA GLN A 27 -9.68 15.15 15.55
C GLN A 27 -9.95 13.97 16.49
N ALA A 28 -9.19 13.84 17.57
CA ALA A 28 -9.45 12.84 18.61
C ALA A 28 -10.83 13.03 19.27
N LYS A 29 -11.22 14.29 19.54
CA LYS A 29 -12.55 14.64 20.07
C LYS A 29 -13.68 14.31 19.08
N ILE A 30 -13.51 14.64 17.80
CA ILE A 30 -14.45 14.31 16.72
C ILE A 30 -14.64 12.79 16.62
N GLN A 31 -13.54 12.03 16.72
CA GLN A 31 -13.62 10.57 16.70
C GLN A 31 -14.37 10.01 17.90
N GLY A 32 -14.16 10.58 19.09
CA GLY A 32 -14.94 10.25 20.29
C GLY A 32 -16.44 10.53 20.11
N MET A 33 -16.79 11.69 19.56
CA MET A 33 -18.19 12.05 19.28
C MET A 33 -18.84 11.14 18.22
N LYS A 34 -18.08 10.72 17.20
CA LYS A 34 -18.52 9.74 16.19
C LYS A 34 -18.79 8.36 16.79
N ASN A 35 -17.98 7.93 17.76
CA ASN A 35 -18.16 6.65 18.45
C ASN A 35 -19.34 6.67 19.43
N ALA A 36 -19.66 7.82 20.02
CA ALA A 36 -20.78 7.98 20.94
C ALA A 36 -22.17 7.96 20.27
N VAL A 37 -22.23 8.12 18.94
CA VAL A 37 -23.48 8.13 18.17
C VAL A 37 -23.65 6.81 17.41
N PRO A 38 -24.65 5.97 17.76
CA PRO A 38 -24.93 4.72 17.08
C PRO A 38 -25.21 4.91 15.58
N LYS A 39 -24.74 3.95 14.76
CA LYS A 39 -24.84 4.03 13.28
C LYS A 39 -26.28 4.11 12.75
N ASN A 40 -27.26 3.68 13.54
CA ASN A 40 -28.67 3.57 13.14
C ASN A 40 -29.51 4.84 13.43
N ASP A 41 -28.99 5.82 14.18
CA ASP A 41 -29.73 7.04 14.54
C ASP A 41 -29.43 8.21 13.57
N LYS A 42 -30.26 8.31 12.53
CA LYS A 42 -30.11 9.27 11.43
C LYS A 42 -30.22 10.74 11.89
N LYS A 43 -31.01 11.03 12.92
CA LYS A 43 -31.22 12.40 13.43
C LYS A 43 -30.01 12.88 14.22
N ARG A 44 -29.49 12.04 15.12
CA ARG A 44 -28.28 12.35 15.90
C ARG A 44 -27.02 12.42 15.03
N ARG A 45 -26.94 11.62 13.96
CA ARG A 45 -25.84 11.73 12.98
C ARG A 45 -25.85 13.04 12.21
N LYS A 46 -27.01 13.55 11.83
CA LYS A 46 -27.11 14.85 11.16
C LYS A 46 -26.64 15.99 12.09
N GLN A 47 -27.10 15.97 13.35
CA GLN A 47 -26.64 16.93 14.36
C GLN A 47 -25.13 16.82 14.60
N LEU A 48 -24.60 15.61 14.72
CA LEU A 48 -23.17 15.38 14.88
C LEU A 48 -22.35 15.98 13.72
N THR A 49 -22.80 15.83 12.48
CA THR A 49 -22.10 16.41 11.32
C THR A 49 -22.11 17.94 11.37
N GLU A 50 -23.23 18.56 11.76
CA GLU A 50 -23.34 20.01 11.93
C GLU A 50 -22.45 20.51 13.08
N ASP A 51 -22.41 19.80 14.21
CA ASP A 51 -21.57 20.13 15.36
C ASP A 51 -20.07 19.99 15.05
N VAL A 52 -19.68 18.95 14.29
CA VAL A 52 -18.30 18.77 13.82
C VAL A 52 -17.88 19.92 12.90
N ALA A 53 -18.74 20.27 11.93
CA ALA A 53 -18.46 21.37 11.02
C ALA A 53 -18.32 22.72 11.75
N LYS A 54 -19.13 22.95 12.79
CA LYS A 54 -19.05 24.14 13.64
C LYS A 54 -17.75 24.20 14.43
N LEU A 55 -17.36 23.09 15.08
CA LEU A 55 -16.13 23.00 15.86
C LEU A 55 -14.87 23.19 15.00
N GLU A 56 -14.87 22.62 13.78
CA GLU A 56 -13.77 22.81 12.83
C GLU A 56 -13.67 24.26 12.34
N ALA A 57 -14.81 24.90 12.06
CA ALA A 57 -14.85 26.30 11.63
C ALA A 57 -14.40 27.28 12.74
N GLU A 58 -14.83 27.06 13.98
CA GLU A 58 -14.41 27.88 15.13
C GLU A 58 -12.90 27.77 15.40
N MET A 59 -12.33 26.57 15.29
CA MET A 59 -10.89 26.35 15.49
C MET A 59 -10.06 26.98 14.38
N GLU A 60 -10.47 26.85 13.13
CA GLU A 60 -9.78 27.47 12.00
C GLU A 60 -9.86 29.00 12.06
N GLN A 61 -11.00 29.56 12.49
CA GLN A 61 -11.14 30.99 12.72
C GLN A 61 -10.21 31.48 13.84
N LYS A 62 -10.13 30.76 14.96
CA LYS A 62 -9.24 31.09 16.07
C LYS A 62 -7.76 31.05 15.65
N HIS A 63 -7.33 30.02 14.92
CA HIS A 63 -5.95 29.92 14.43
C HIS A 63 -5.60 31.05 13.47
N LYS A 64 -6.55 31.44 12.63
CA LYS A 64 -6.39 32.58 11.74
C LYS A 64 -6.25 33.90 12.50
N GLU A 65 -7.09 34.14 13.50
CA GLU A 65 -7.03 35.34 14.35
C GLU A 65 -5.72 35.40 15.14
N GLU A 66 -5.23 34.29 15.68
CA GLU A 66 -3.94 34.22 16.39
C GLU A 66 -2.74 34.51 15.48
N LEU A 67 -2.76 34.01 14.23
CA LEU A 67 -1.73 34.32 13.24
C LEU A 67 -1.78 35.79 12.80
N GLU A 68 -2.97 36.37 12.68
CA GLU A 68 -3.15 37.78 12.36
C GLU A 68 -2.70 38.69 13.51
N GLN A 69 -2.97 38.31 14.76
CA GLN A 69 -2.49 39.01 15.95
C GLN A 69 -0.96 38.96 16.06
N LEU A 70 -0.34 37.80 15.84
CA LEU A 70 1.13 37.67 15.86
C LEU A 70 1.80 38.56 14.80
N LYS A 71 1.18 38.69 13.63
CA LYS A 71 1.63 39.59 12.55
C LYS A 71 1.46 41.07 12.87
N LEU A 72 0.51 41.43 13.73
CA LEU A 72 0.29 42.79 14.20
C LEU A 72 1.27 43.15 15.33
N THR A 73 1.50 42.24 16.29
CA THR A 73 2.48 42.45 17.38
C THR A 73 3.92 42.50 16.87
N SER A 74 4.29 41.73 15.83
CA SER A 74 5.58 41.84 15.13
C SER A 74 5.76 43.17 14.36
N LYS A 75 4.66 43.86 14.02
CA LYS A 75 4.70 45.21 13.44
C LYS A 75 4.77 46.30 14.50
N GLU A 76 4.13 46.11 15.66
CA GLU A 76 4.20 47.06 16.79
C GLU A 76 5.58 47.04 17.47
N SER A 77 6.27 45.90 17.55
CA SER A 77 7.64 45.79 18.11
C SER A 77 8.70 46.54 17.27
N LYS A 78 8.40 46.93 16.03
CA LYS A 78 9.25 47.77 15.18
C LYS A 78 9.02 49.29 15.37
N ILE A 79 8.08 49.71 16.22
CA ILE A 79 7.68 51.13 16.37
C ILE A 79 8.25 51.80 17.64
N ASP A 80 8.92 51.09 18.54
CA ASP A 80 9.49 51.69 19.78
C ASP A 80 10.85 52.41 19.62
N SER A 81 11.20 52.84 18.40
CA SER A 81 12.39 53.64 18.13
C SER A 81 12.14 54.71 17.06
N VAL A 82 11.23 55.64 17.32
CA VAL A 82 11.41 57.10 17.14
C VAL A 82 10.07 57.77 17.40
N ALA A 83 9.95 58.38 18.57
CA ALA A 83 8.98 59.45 18.77
C ALA A 83 9.50 60.71 18.07
N VAL A 84 8.67 61.29 17.20
CA VAL A 84 8.14 62.68 17.29
C VAL A 84 7.69 63.17 15.90
N ASN A 85 6.39 63.47 15.86
CA ASN A 85 5.67 64.47 15.06
C ASN A 85 5.09 64.19 13.65
N ILE A 86 3.75 64.11 13.67
CA ILE A 86 2.75 64.81 12.82
C ILE A 86 2.59 64.19 11.41
N SER A 87 1.42 63.71 10.98
CA SER A 87 0.07 64.27 11.12
C SER A 87 -1.02 63.24 10.79
N ASN A 88 -2.21 63.48 11.35
CA ASN A 88 -3.50 62.90 11.01
C ASN A 88 -3.65 62.49 9.54
N LEU A 89 -3.91 61.21 9.29
CA LEU A 89 -4.78 60.75 8.21
C LEU A 89 -5.58 59.56 8.74
N VAL A 90 -6.81 59.88 9.15
CA VAL A 90 -7.91 58.94 9.30
C VAL A 90 -8.01 58.17 7.97
N LEU A 91 -7.61 56.90 7.98
CA LEU A 91 -7.90 55.97 6.89
C LEU A 91 -8.84 54.89 7.41
N GLU A 92 -10.07 55.02 6.93
CA GLU A 92 -11.20 54.13 7.14
C GLU A 92 -10.81 52.66 6.90
N ASN A 93 -11.23 51.81 7.83
CA ASN A 93 -11.29 50.36 7.67
C ASN A 93 -12.19 49.99 6.47
N GLN A 94 -11.60 49.83 5.29
CA GLN A 94 -12.20 49.05 4.21
C GLN A 94 -11.49 47.69 4.10
N PRO A 95 -12.22 46.57 4.06
CA PRO A 95 -11.62 45.27 3.82
C PRO A 95 -11.03 45.27 2.41
N PHE A 96 -9.71 45.14 2.30
CA PHE A 96 -9.03 44.97 1.02
C PHE A 96 -9.61 43.76 0.30
N ARG A 97 -10.47 44.03 -0.69
CA ARG A 97 -11.08 42.98 -1.52
C ARG A 97 -9.98 42.35 -2.35
N ILE A 98 -9.61 41.12 -2.00
CA ILE A 98 -8.68 40.29 -2.76
C ILE A 98 -9.10 40.32 -4.24
N SER A 99 -8.19 40.76 -5.10
CA SER A 99 -8.45 40.85 -6.54
C SER A 99 -8.86 39.49 -7.10
N LYS A 100 -9.79 39.49 -8.06
CA LYS A 100 -10.18 38.28 -8.81
C LYS A 100 -8.97 37.55 -9.42
N ALA A 101 -7.90 38.28 -9.75
CA ALA A 101 -6.64 37.71 -10.25
C ALA A 101 -5.85 36.99 -9.16
N GLN A 102 -5.78 37.55 -7.94
CA GLN A 102 -5.09 36.94 -6.81
C GLN A 102 -5.79 35.65 -6.36
N LYS A 103 -7.12 35.68 -6.24
CA LYS A 103 -7.93 34.48 -5.92
C LYS A 103 -7.75 33.34 -6.94
N ARG A 104 -7.49 33.65 -8.21
CA ARG A 104 -7.19 32.65 -9.26
C ARG A 104 -5.79 32.05 -9.10
N ARG A 105 -4.78 32.87 -8.76
CA ARG A 105 -3.41 32.39 -8.48
C ARG A 105 -3.37 31.51 -7.24
N ASP A 106 -4.02 31.94 -6.17
CA ASP A 106 -4.06 31.20 -4.91
C ASP A 106 -4.78 29.85 -5.09
N LYS A 107 -5.88 29.80 -5.87
CA LYS A 107 -6.55 28.54 -6.22
C LYS A 107 -5.67 27.61 -7.06
N LYS A 108 -4.90 28.15 -8.01
CA LYS A 108 -3.98 27.35 -8.83
C LYS A 108 -2.83 26.79 -7.97
N ALA A 109 -2.24 27.63 -7.12
CA ALA A 109 -1.18 27.23 -6.20
C ALA A 109 -1.66 26.18 -5.19
N ALA A 110 -2.89 26.30 -4.68
CA ALA A 110 -3.49 25.30 -3.79
C ALA A 110 -3.69 23.94 -4.50
N LEU A 111 -4.16 23.93 -5.74
CA LEU A 111 -4.33 22.70 -6.53
C LEU A 111 -2.98 22.06 -6.91
N GLU A 112 -1.97 22.87 -7.19
CA GLU A 112 -0.61 22.39 -7.47
C GLU A 112 0.04 21.80 -6.23
N LYS A 113 -0.10 22.45 -5.08
CA LYS A 113 0.34 21.93 -3.77
C LYS A 113 -0.39 20.65 -3.39
N GLU A 114 -1.71 20.57 -3.58
CA GLU A 114 -2.48 19.33 -3.35
C GLU A 114 -2.00 18.19 -4.28
N ARG A 115 -1.69 18.52 -5.54
CA ARG A 115 -1.15 17.54 -6.49
C ARG A 115 0.24 17.07 -6.07
N GLU A 116 1.12 17.98 -5.64
CA GLU A 116 2.46 17.66 -5.14
C GLU A 116 2.40 16.85 -3.85
N GLU A 117 1.52 17.20 -2.91
CA GLU A 117 1.28 16.44 -1.68
C GLU A 117 0.79 15.03 -1.99
N ARG A 118 -0.14 14.86 -2.94
CA ARG A 118 -0.60 13.53 -3.38
C ARG A 118 0.50 12.71 -4.04
N ILE A 119 1.39 13.35 -4.81
CA ILE A 119 2.54 12.69 -5.42
C ILE A 119 3.53 12.25 -4.33
N ALA A 120 3.85 13.13 -3.39
CA ALA A 120 4.76 12.82 -2.29
C ALA A 120 4.21 11.70 -1.39
N GLU A 121 2.91 11.71 -1.09
CA GLU A 121 2.25 10.62 -0.35
C GLU A 121 2.33 9.29 -1.11
N ALA A 122 2.06 9.29 -2.42
CA ALA A 122 2.16 8.09 -3.25
C ALA A 122 3.61 7.58 -3.37
N GLU A 123 4.61 8.47 -3.41
CA GLU A 123 6.02 8.10 -3.39
C GLU A 123 6.42 7.48 -2.04
N ILE A 124 5.99 8.07 -0.92
CA ILE A 124 6.22 7.51 0.42
C ILE A 124 5.55 6.14 0.55
N GLU A 125 4.30 5.99 0.12
CA GLU A 125 3.60 4.69 0.11
C GLU A 125 4.28 3.69 -0.83
N SER A 126 4.82 4.14 -1.97
CA SER A 126 5.56 3.28 -2.88
C SER A 126 6.90 2.81 -2.30
N LEU A 127 7.56 3.60 -1.45
CA LEU A 127 8.85 3.26 -0.83
C LEU A 127 8.68 2.49 0.48
N THR A 128 7.67 2.83 1.29
CA THR A 128 7.43 2.21 2.60
C THR A 128 6.34 1.14 2.57
N GLY A 129 5.66 0.99 1.44
CA GLY A 129 4.58 0.02 1.27
C GLY A 129 5.06 -1.41 1.42
N ALA A 130 4.16 -2.26 1.93
CA ALA A 130 4.43 -3.68 2.16
C ALA A 130 4.98 -4.39 0.92
N ARG A 131 4.53 -4.01 -0.28
CA ARG A 131 5.03 -4.50 -1.56
C ARG A 131 6.51 -4.22 -1.78
N HIS A 132 6.96 -2.99 -1.51
CA HIS A 132 8.35 -2.59 -1.75
C HIS A 132 9.27 -3.31 -0.77
N VAL A 133 8.91 -3.30 0.51
CA VAL A 133 9.63 -4.02 1.56
C VAL A 133 9.73 -5.52 1.25
N GLU A 134 8.64 -6.16 0.82
CA GLU A 134 8.62 -7.56 0.40
C GLU A 134 9.54 -7.81 -0.81
N SER A 135 9.46 -6.94 -1.82
CA SER A 135 10.26 -7.05 -3.04
C SER A 135 11.76 -6.90 -2.76
N GLU A 136 12.14 -5.97 -1.87
CA GLU A 136 13.54 -5.76 -1.48
C GLU A 136 14.09 -6.97 -0.72
N LYS A 137 13.34 -7.51 0.25
CA LYS A 137 13.73 -8.74 0.97
C LYS A 137 13.92 -9.91 0.01
N LEU A 138 12.98 -10.12 -0.91
CA LEU A 138 13.08 -11.20 -1.91
C LEU A 138 14.27 -11.00 -2.84
N ALA A 139 14.53 -9.78 -3.29
CA ALA A 139 15.70 -9.47 -4.11
C ALA A 139 17.01 -9.81 -3.38
N GLN A 140 17.11 -9.49 -2.08
CA GLN A 140 18.27 -9.86 -1.26
C GLN A 140 18.42 -11.38 -1.13
N ILE A 141 17.34 -12.11 -0.82
CA ILE A 141 17.35 -13.58 -0.72
C ILE A 141 17.80 -14.21 -2.03
N LEU A 142 17.24 -13.77 -3.16
CA LEU A 142 17.55 -14.33 -4.48
C LEU A 142 18.97 -13.98 -4.94
N ALA A 143 19.46 -12.77 -4.64
CA ALA A 143 20.82 -12.36 -4.97
C ALA A 143 21.88 -13.27 -4.33
N THR A 144 21.68 -13.70 -3.06
CA THR A 144 22.59 -14.66 -2.41
C THR A 144 22.66 -16.02 -3.11
N ARG A 145 21.63 -16.34 -3.91
CA ARG A 145 21.51 -17.58 -4.69
C ARG A 145 21.83 -17.40 -6.17
N GLN A 146 22.31 -16.22 -6.59
CA GLN A 146 22.49 -15.84 -8.00
C GLN A 146 21.22 -16.01 -8.84
N LEU A 147 20.07 -15.68 -8.26
CA LEU A 147 18.76 -15.70 -8.91
C LEU A 147 18.17 -14.29 -8.95
N GLU A 148 17.23 -14.07 -9.87
CA GLU A 148 16.39 -12.88 -9.92
C GLU A 148 14.94 -13.26 -10.24
N ILE A 149 13.98 -12.43 -9.81
CA ILE A 149 12.56 -12.64 -10.09
C ILE A 149 12.31 -12.47 -11.59
N LYS A 150 11.65 -13.46 -12.18
CA LYS A 150 11.08 -13.38 -13.53
C LYS A 150 9.57 -13.18 -13.41
N GLN A 151 9.13 -11.96 -13.72
CA GLN A 151 7.75 -11.55 -13.52
C GLN A 151 6.78 -12.35 -14.41
N ILE A 152 5.74 -12.88 -13.78
CA ILE A 152 4.65 -13.63 -14.41
C ILE A 152 3.39 -12.74 -14.46
N PRO A 153 2.58 -12.77 -15.54
CA PRO A 153 1.33 -12.03 -15.61
C PRO A 153 0.35 -12.34 -14.47
N SER A 154 -0.32 -11.32 -13.95
CA SER A 154 -1.35 -11.43 -12.91
C SER A 154 -2.73 -11.73 -13.53
N ASP A 155 -2.93 -12.93 -14.05
CA ASP A 155 -4.16 -13.36 -14.74
C ASP A 155 -4.89 -14.53 -14.03
N GLY A 156 -4.59 -14.80 -12.76
CA GLY A 156 -5.12 -15.93 -12.00
C GLY A 156 -4.51 -17.29 -12.35
N HIS A 157 -3.64 -17.36 -13.37
CA HIS A 157 -2.88 -18.56 -13.73
C HIS A 157 -1.41 -18.48 -13.29
N CYS A 158 -1.05 -17.49 -12.46
CA CYS A 158 0.34 -17.17 -12.13
C CYS A 158 1.16 -18.36 -11.61
N MET A 159 0.61 -19.18 -10.71
CA MET A 159 1.27 -20.38 -10.19
C MET A 159 1.61 -21.38 -11.32
N TYR A 160 0.63 -21.72 -12.16
CA TYR A 160 0.84 -22.63 -13.29
C TYR A 160 1.77 -22.06 -14.34
N ARG A 161 1.71 -20.75 -14.61
CA ARG A 161 2.62 -20.06 -15.53
C ARG A 161 4.05 -20.04 -15.02
N ALA A 162 4.25 -19.87 -13.72
CA ALA A 162 5.58 -19.91 -13.12
C ALA A 162 6.18 -21.32 -13.22
N ILE A 163 5.39 -22.37 -13.01
CA ILE A 163 5.81 -23.76 -13.24
C ILE A 163 6.09 -24.04 -14.71
N GLU A 164 5.19 -23.66 -15.63
CA GLU A 164 5.41 -23.77 -17.08
C GLU A 164 6.74 -23.10 -17.49
N ASP A 165 7.03 -21.94 -16.93
CA ASP A 165 8.24 -21.19 -17.21
C ASP A 165 9.51 -21.90 -16.70
N GLN A 166 9.51 -22.42 -15.46
CA GLN A 166 10.61 -23.21 -14.91
C GLN A 166 10.84 -24.51 -15.70
N LEU A 167 9.77 -25.16 -16.17
CA LEU A 167 9.86 -26.39 -16.96
C LEU A 167 10.48 -26.17 -18.34
N LYS A 168 10.24 -25.00 -18.97
CA LYS A 168 10.89 -24.65 -20.24
C LYS A 168 12.42 -24.58 -20.12
N GLU A 169 12.94 -24.15 -18.96
CA GLU A 169 14.38 -24.14 -18.70
C GLU A 169 14.96 -25.55 -18.47
N GLN A 170 14.09 -26.56 -18.26
CA GLN A 170 14.46 -27.98 -18.08
C GLN A 170 14.10 -28.84 -19.31
N ASP A 171 13.94 -28.23 -20.49
CA ASP A 171 13.55 -28.90 -21.75
C ASP A 171 12.21 -29.66 -21.66
N CYS A 172 11.31 -29.25 -20.77
CA CYS A 172 9.97 -29.82 -20.62
C CYS A 172 8.91 -28.82 -21.06
N SER A 173 8.20 -29.13 -22.16
CA SER A 173 7.18 -28.24 -22.74
C SER A 173 5.77 -28.65 -22.34
N LEU A 174 5.40 -28.46 -21.07
CA LEU A 174 4.02 -28.57 -20.61
C LEU A 174 3.34 -27.20 -20.65
N THR A 175 2.08 -27.16 -21.12
CA THR A 175 1.31 -25.92 -21.13
C THR A 175 0.54 -25.72 -19.82
N VAL A 176 0.18 -24.48 -19.49
CA VAL A 176 -0.73 -24.18 -18.36
C VAL A 176 -2.00 -25.04 -18.39
N ALA A 177 -2.60 -25.24 -19.56
CA ALA A 177 -3.79 -26.07 -19.72
C ALA A 177 -3.48 -27.54 -19.38
N ALA A 178 -2.37 -28.08 -19.88
CA ALA A 178 -1.96 -29.45 -19.57
C ALA A 178 -1.63 -29.63 -18.08
N LEU A 179 -1.00 -28.65 -17.43
CA LEU A 179 -0.72 -28.67 -16.00
C LEU A 179 -2.01 -28.66 -15.17
N ARG A 180 -2.99 -27.82 -15.53
CA ARG A 180 -4.30 -27.77 -14.86
C ARG A 180 -5.06 -29.08 -14.99
N CYS A 181 -5.15 -29.65 -16.19
CA CYS A 181 -5.80 -30.95 -16.41
C CYS A 181 -5.13 -32.05 -15.58
N GLN A 182 -3.80 -32.18 -15.67
CA GLN A 182 -3.08 -33.21 -14.91
C GLN A 182 -3.23 -33.02 -13.39
N THR A 183 -3.27 -31.79 -12.91
CA THR A 183 -3.48 -31.47 -11.49
C THR A 183 -4.85 -31.96 -11.03
N ALA A 184 -5.92 -31.60 -11.74
CA ALA A 184 -7.27 -32.04 -11.43
C ALA A 184 -7.45 -33.56 -11.53
N ASP A 185 -6.86 -34.20 -12.54
CA ASP A 185 -6.90 -35.66 -12.71
C ASP A 185 -6.17 -36.38 -11.56
N TYR A 186 -5.01 -35.84 -11.14
CA TYR A 186 -4.26 -36.38 -10.01
C TYR A 186 -5.03 -36.24 -8.70
N MET A 187 -5.59 -35.06 -8.43
CA MET A 187 -6.37 -34.81 -7.22
C MET A 187 -7.61 -35.68 -7.15
N GLN A 188 -8.31 -35.90 -8.28
CA GLN A 188 -9.46 -36.80 -8.34
C GLN A 188 -9.10 -38.26 -8.09
N SER A 189 -7.97 -38.74 -8.63
CA SER A 189 -7.51 -40.12 -8.41
C SER A 189 -6.97 -40.37 -7.01
N HIS A 190 -6.65 -39.31 -6.25
CA HIS A 190 -6.10 -39.38 -4.88
C HIS A 190 -6.94 -38.54 -3.90
N MET A 191 -8.27 -38.54 -4.08
CA MET A 191 -9.19 -37.68 -3.33
C MET A 191 -8.94 -37.70 -1.81
N GLU A 192 -8.68 -38.87 -1.22
CA GLU A 192 -8.46 -39.04 0.22
C GLU A 192 -7.27 -38.24 0.76
N ASP A 193 -6.27 -37.96 -0.08
CA ASP A 193 -5.06 -37.19 0.29
C ASP A 193 -5.32 -35.67 0.30
N PHE A 194 -6.35 -35.20 -0.41
CA PHE A 194 -6.63 -33.77 -0.62
C PHE A 194 -7.89 -33.28 0.09
N LEU A 195 -8.93 -34.11 0.15
CA LEU A 195 -10.23 -33.77 0.73
C LEU A 195 -10.15 -33.23 2.18
N PRO A 196 -9.29 -33.77 3.08
CA PRO A 196 -9.15 -33.26 4.44
C PRO A 196 -8.73 -31.79 4.56
N PHE A 197 -8.16 -31.22 3.51
CA PHE A 197 -7.66 -29.84 3.49
C PHE A 197 -8.61 -28.85 2.81
N LEU A 198 -9.77 -29.31 2.32
CA LEU A 198 -10.75 -28.50 1.63
C LEU A 198 -12.01 -28.33 2.48
N THR A 199 -12.32 -27.08 2.85
CA THR A 199 -13.47 -26.74 3.71
C THR A 199 -14.35 -25.68 3.06
N ASN A 200 -15.66 -25.80 3.26
CA ASN A 200 -16.63 -24.81 2.79
C ASN A 200 -16.51 -23.52 3.62
N ALA A 201 -16.25 -22.38 2.97
CA ALA A 201 -16.05 -21.11 3.66
C ALA A 201 -17.27 -20.64 4.48
N ASN A 202 -18.48 -21.07 4.11
CA ASN A 202 -19.71 -20.65 4.78
C ASN A 202 -20.06 -21.55 5.97
N THR A 203 -19.85 -22.87 5.84
CA THR A 203 -20.25 -23.83 6.87
C THR A 203 -19.09 -24.26 7.77
N GLY A 204 -17.85 -24.17 7.27
CA GLY A 204 -16.65 -24.67 7.94
C GLY A 204 -16.48 -26.19 7.84
N ASP A 205 -17.42 -26.90 7.22
CA ASP A 205 -17.37 -28.34 7.04
C ASP A 205 -16.40 -28.72 5.93
N MET A 206 -15.87 -29.95 6.00
CA MET A 206 -15.10 -30.53 4.89
C MET A 206 -15.97 -30.62 3.64
N TYR A 207 -15.34 -30.49 2.48
CA TYR A 207 -16.02 -30.67 1.20
C TYR A 207 -16.67 -32.06 1.10
N THR A 208 -17.85 -32.11 0.48
CA THR A 208 -18.40 -33.38 0.00
C THR A 208 -17.66 -33.86 -1.25
N SER A 209 -17.85 -35.12 -1.63
CA SER A 209 -17.30 -35.67 -2.87
C SER A 209 -17.74 -34.89 -4.12
N GLU A 210 -18.96 -34.35 -4.12
CA GLU A 210 -19.49 -33.51 -5.19
C GLU A 210 -18.82 -32.13 -5.22
N GLU A 211 -18.64 -31.49 -4.06
CA GLU A 211 -17.93 -30.21 -3.95
C GLU A 211 -16.46 -30.35 -4.37
N PHE A 212 -15.81 -31.46 -3.99
CA PHE A 212 -14.45 -31.78 -4.43
C PHE A 212 -14.35 -31.97 -5.94
N ARG A 213 -15.31 -32.67 -6.55
CA ARG A 213 -15.35 -32.82 -8.01
C ARG A 213 -15.51 -31.46 -8.69
N LYS A 214 -16.41 -30.62 -8.18
CA LYS A 214 -16.58 -29.25 -8.67
C LYS A 214 -15.29 -28.44 -8.53
N TYR A 215 -14.57 -28.59 -7.42
CA TYR A 215 -13.27 -27.94 -7.22
C TYR A 215 -12.25 -28.36 -8.29
N CYS A 216 -12.16 -29.65 -8.59
CA CYS A 216 -11.30 -30.16 -9.67
C CYS A 216 -11.74 -29.66 -11.05
N ASP A 217 -13.05 -29.60 -11.31
CA ASP A 217 -13.59 -29.01 -12.55
C ASP A 217 -13.24 -27.51 -12.65
N ASP A 218 -13.31 -26.76 -11.54
CA ASP A 218 -12.97 -25.35 -11.48
C ASP A 218 -11.47 -25.12 -11.76
N ILE A 219 -10.57 -26.03 -11.31
CA ILE A 219 -9.14 -25.99 -11.64
C ILE A 219 -8.91 -26.01 -13.16
N ILE A 220 -9.67 -26.82 -13.89
CA ILE A 220 -9.52 -26.97 -15.35
C ILE A 220 -10.15 -25.79 -16.09
N ASN A 221 -11.39 -25.46 -15.74
CA ASN A 221 -12.27 -24.65 -16.59
C ASN A 221 -12.26 -23.16 -16.24
N THR A 222 -11.56 -22.76 -15.19
CA THR A 222 -11.56 -21.36 -14.71
C THR A 222 -10.16 -20.83 -14.41
N ALA A 223 -10.08 -19.54 -14.09
CA ALA A 223 -8.88 -18.91 -13.55
C ALA A 223 -8.78 -19.05 -12.02
N ALA A 224 -9.31 -20.15 -11.44
CA ALA A 224 -9.14 -20.46 -10.04
C ALA A 224 -7.66 -20.45 -9.66
N TRP A 225 -7.35 -19.74 -8.57
CA TRP A 225 -6.00 -19.60 -8.07
C TRP A 225 -5.52 -20.94 -7.53
N GLY A 226 -4.29 -21.31 -7.90
CA GLY A 226 -3.64 -22.48 -7.33
C GLY A 226 -2.84 -22.12 -6.07
N GLY A 227 -2.68 -23.10 -5.19
CA GLY A 227 -1.89 -22.98 -3.98
C GLY A 227 -1.18 -24.28 -3.61
N GLN A 228 -1.08 -24.54 -2.31
CA GLN A 228 -0.27 -25.64 -1.79
C GLN A 228 -0.74 -27.03 -2.25
N LEU A 229 -2.06 -27.26 -2.36
CA LEU A 229 -2.62 -28.55 -2.77
C LEU A 229 -2.25 -28.86 -4.23
N GLU A 230 -2.40 -27.87 -5.11
CA GLU A 230 -2.04 -28.00 -6.52
C GLU A 230 -0.53 -28.19 -6.68
N LEU A 231 0.29 -27.46 -5.91
CA LEU A 231 1.76 -27.65 -5.90
C LEU A 231 2.15 -29.06 -5.44
N ARG A 232 1.46 -29.62 -4.44
CA ARG A 232 1.67 -30.99 -3.98
C ARG A 232 1.34 -32.00 -5.08
N ALA A 233 0.19 -31.85 -5.74
CA ALA A 233 -0.18 -32.69 -6.88
C ALA A 233 0.82 -32.57 -8.03
N LEU A 234 1.20 -31.34 -8.41
CA LEU A 234 2.18 -31.08 -9.47
C LEU A 234 3.55 -31.68 -9.17
N SER A 235 4.01 -31.63 -7.92
CA SER A 235 5.27 -32.26 -7.55
C SER A 235 5.23 -33.78 -7.76
N HIS A 236 4.11 -34.43 -7.42
CA HIS A 236 3.92 -35.86 -7.69
C HIS A 236 3.86 -36.18 -9.19
N ILE A 237 3.13 -35.38 -9.98
CA ILE A 237 2.99 -35.53 -11.44
C ILE A 237 4.35 -35.39 -12.14
N LEU A 238 5.10 -34.34 -11.80
CA LEU A 238 6.39 -34.03 -12.42
C LEU A 238 7.54 -34.88 -11.85
N ARG A 239 7.32 -35.52 -10.70
CA ARG A 239 8.33 -36.26 -9.92
C ARG A 239 9.54 -35.36 -9.62
N THR A 240 9.26 -34.12 -9.25
CA THR A 240 10.25 -33.06 -9.05
C THR A 240 9.85 -32.24 -7.83
N PRO A 241 10.79 -31.90 -6.93
CA PRO A 241 10.50 -30.99 -5.82
C PRO A 241 10.15 -29.59 -6.33
N ILE A 242 9.37 -28.84 -5.56
CA ILE A 242 9.06 -27.43 -5.83
C ILE A 242 9.45 -26.63 -4.58
N GLU A 243 10.40 -25.71 -4.72
CA GLU A 243 10.82 -24.78 -3.66
C GLU A 243 10.12 -23.44 -3.86
N ILE A 244 9.45 -22.95 -2.82
CA ILE A 244 8.73 -21.67 -2.80
C ILE A 244 9.45 -20.71 -1.86
N ILE A 245 10.06 -19.68 -2.43
CA ILE A 245 10.76 -18.61 -1.70
C ILE A 245 9.76 -17.50 -1.37
N GLN A 246 9.74 -17.06 -0.12
CA GLN A 246 8.88 -16.00 0.41
C GLN A 246 9.68 -15.05 1.30
N ALA A 247 9.20 -13.82 1.50
CA ALA A 247 9.99 -12.77 2.17
C ALA A 247 10.14 -12.96 3.68
N ASP A 248 9.07 -13.39 4.36
CA ASP A 248 8.97 -13.35 5.83
C ASP A 248 9.09 -14.73 6.49
N SER A 249 9.41 -15.77 5.71
CA SER A 249 9.53 -17.14 6.21
C SER A 249 10.54 -17.96 5.41
N PRO A 250 11.11 -19.02 5.99
CA PRO A 250 11.99 -19.93 5.25
C PRO A 250 11.31 -20.45 3.97
N PRO A 251 12.10 -20.80 2.94
CA PRO A 251 11.57 -21.45 1.75
C PRO A 251 10.80 -22.73 2.11
N LEU A 252 9.62 -22.88 1.54
CA LEU A 252 8.82 -24.09 1.66
C LEU A 252 9.21 -25.03 0.52
N VAL A 253 9.53 -26.29 0.82
CA VAL A 253 9.77 -27.30 -0.21
C VAL A 253 8.65 -28.32 -0.20
N VAL A 254 8.08 -28.57 -1.37
CA VAL A 254 7.05 -29.58 -1.59
C VAL A 254 7.65 -30.69 -2.46
N GLY A 255 7.50 -31.94 -2.03
CA GLY A 255 7.99 -33.08 -2.80
C GLY A 255 9.46 -33.43 -2.56
N GLU A 256 9.95 -33.22 -1.33
CA GLU A 256 11.33 -33.56 -0.92
C GLU A 256 11.68 -35.04 -1.14
N GLU A 257 10.66 -35.90 -1.28
CA GLU A 257 10.84 -37.31 -1.63
C GLU A 257 11.43 -37.55 -3.05
N TYR A 258 11.50 -36.52 -3.90
CA TYR A 258 12.01 -36.62 -5.26
C TYR A 258 13.47 -36.15 -5.38
N PRO A 259 14.39 -36.94 -5.97
CA PRO A 259 15.82 -36.63 -5.98
C PRO A 259 16.25 -35.61 -7.06
N LYS A 260 15.29 -35.01 -7.79
CA LYS A 260 15.58 -34.04 -8.85
C LYS A 260 15.88 -32.65 -8.26
N ASN A 261 16.55 -31.81 -9.06
CA ASN A 261 16.68 -30.40 -8.72
C ASN A 261 15.29 -29.72 -8.67
N PRO A 262 15.02 -28.88 -7.65
CA PRO A 262 13.71 -28.27 -7.47
C PRO A 262 13.38 -27.28 -8.59
N LEU A 263 12.08 -27.16 -8.91
CA LEU A 263 11.55 -25.97 -9.57
C LEU A 263 11.46 -24.86 -8.52
N ILE A 264 11.95 -23.66 -8.83
CA ILE A 264 12.01 -22.57 -7.85
C ILE A 264 10.96 -21.52 -8.21
N LEU A 265 10.05 -21.27 -7.27
CA LEU A 265 9.02 -20.24 -7.36
C LEU A 265 9.27 -19.16 -6.32
N VAL A 266 8.77 -17.95 -6.60
CA VAL A 266 8.73 -16.85 -5.65
C VAL A 266 7.28 -16.54 -5.34
N TYR A 267 6.90 -16.60 -4.07
CA TYR A 267 5.57 -16.24 -3.59
C TYR A 267 5.63 -14.86 -2.92
N MET A 268 4.75 -13.97 -3.37
CA MET A 268 4.61 -12.60 -2.88
C MET A 268 3.20 -12.40 -2.35
N ARG A 269 3.07 -11.96 -1.10
CA ARG A 269 1.76 -11.69 -0.45
C ARG A 269 1.21 -10.32 -0.79
N HIS A 270 2.05 -9.40 -1.24
CA HIS A 270 1.70 -8.00 -1.49
C HIS A 270 2.08 -7.56 -2.91
N ALA A 271 2.22 -8.49 -3.87
CA ALA A 271 2.65 -8.17 -5.23
C ALA A 271 1.69 -7.23 -5.97
N TYR A 272 0.38 -7.41 -5.76
CA TYR A 272 -0.68 -6.65 -6.44
C TYR A 272 -1.79 -6.27 -5.47
N GLY A 273 -2.79 -5.49 -5.94
CA GLY A 273 -3.92 -5.07 -5.11
C GLY A 273 -4.76 -6.23 -4.55
N LEU A 274 -4.70 -7.42 -5.17
CA LEU A 274 -5.33 -8.65 -4.68
C LEU A 274 -4.41 -9.48 -3.75
N GLY A 275 -3.20 -8.99 -3.48
CA GLY A 275 -2.23 -9.57 -2.57
C GLY A 275 -1.31 -10.61 -3.22
N GLU A 276 -1.81 -11.84 -3.29
CA GLU A 276 -1.00 -13.04 -3.48
C GLU A 276 -0.64 -13.30 -4.95
N HIS A 277 0.62 -13.65 -5.21
CA HIS A 277 1.10 -13.92 -6.57
C HIS A 277 2.34 -14.81 -6.59
N TYR A 278 2.43 -15.66 -7.60
CA TYR A 278 3.61 -16.48 -7.88
C TYR A 278 4.37 -15.94 -9.09
N ASN A 279 5.69 -15.86 -8.94
CA ASN A 279 6.64 -15.57 -10.02
C ASN A 279 7.61 -16.73 -10.22
N SER A 280 8.19 -16.79 -11.42
CA SER A 280 9.31 -17.67 -11.73
C SER A 280 10.62 -16.99 -11.30
N VAL A 281 11.73 -17.74 -11.36
CA VAL A 281 13.08 -17.18 -11.22
C VAL A 281 13.88 -17.42 -12.48
N LYS A 282 14.92 -16.61 -12.69
CA LYS A 282 15.95 -16.88 -13.69
C LYS A 282 17.32 -16.70 -13.06
N ARG A 283 18.34 -17.35 -13.63
CA ARG A 283 19.73 -17.16 -13.20
C ARG A 283 20.19 -15.74 -13.51
N LEU A 284 20.85 -15.12 -12.54
CA LEU A 284 21.50 -13.84 -12.71
C LEU A 284 22.72 -14.03 -13.63
N VAL A 285 22.61 -13.61 -14.88
CA VAL A 285 23.76 -13.63 -15.82
C VAL A 285 24.65 -12.44 -15.46
N ASN A 286 25.82 -12.72 -14.87
CA ASN A 286 26.83 -11.69 -14.65
C ASN A 286 27.37 -11.20 -16.00
N THR A 287 26.84 -10.10 -16.53
CA THR A 287 27.35 -9.40 -17.73
C THR A 287 28.64 -8.61 -17.43
N ALA A 288 29.52 -9.15 -16.59
CA ALA A 288 30.75 -8.48 -16.12
C ALA A 288 32.05 -9.13 -16.62
N SER A 289 32.02 -10.05 -17.59
CA SER A 289 33.24 -10.72 -18.08
C SER A 289 33.34 -10.88 -19.61
N GLU A 290 32.93 -9.87 -20.39
CA GLU A 290 33.20 -9.82 -21.84
C GLU A 290 33.92 -8.54 -22.32
N ASN A 291 34.51 -7.75 -21.41
CA ASN A 291 35.33 -6.59 -21.77
C ASN A 291 36.78 -6.69 -21.26
N CYS A 292 37.41 -7.87 -21.34
CA CYS A 292 38.87 -7.95 -21.30
C CYS A 292 39.37 -9.26 -21.94
N SER A 293 39.56 -9.24 -23.26
CA SER A 293 40.51 -10.08 -23.99
C SER A 293 40.90 -9.36 -25.28
#